data_AF-A0A2C9TQZ6-F1
#
_entry.id   AF-A0A2C9TQZ6-F1
#
_cell.length_a   1.000
_cell.length_b   1.000
_cell.length_c   1.000
_cell.angle_alpha   90.00
_cell.angle_beta   90.00
_cell.angle_gamma   90.00
#
_symmetry.space_group_name_H-M   'P 1'
#
loop_
_entity.id
_entity.type
_entity.pdbx_description
1 polymer ?
#
loop_
_entity_poly.entity_id
_entity_poly.type
_entity_poly.pdbx_seq_one_letter_code
_entity_poly.pdbx_strand_id
1 'polypeptide(L)' 'LQRLKDAAVKAKKVLSGLSQTQITFPFMSSCENGPLHLEVNLTRSKFEELSDSLIRKTM' A
#
# COMPACT_ATOMS: atom_id res chain seq x y z
N LEU A 1 -6.09 5.12 -11.66
CA LEU A 1 -5.65 3.84 -11.06
C LEU A 1 -4.13 3.56 -11.18
N GLN A 2 -3.43 4.04 -12.22
CA GLN A 2 -1.98 3.79 -12.38
C GLN A 2 -1.13 4.23 -11.17
N ARG A 3 -1.36 5.44 -10.66
CA ARG A 3 -0.57 5.98 -9.56
C ARG A 3 -0.69 5.17 -8.25
N LEU A 4 -1.86 4.58 -7.98
CA LEU A 4 -2.07 3.68 -6.84
C LEU A 4 -1.26 2.38 -7.01
N LYS A 5 -1.21 1.84 -8.23
CA LYS A 5 -0.42 0.66 -8.58
C LYS A 5 1.08 0.92 -8.39
N ASP A 6 1.57 2.08 -8.82
CA ASP A 6 2.98 2.45 -8.64
C ASP A 6 3.35 2.60 -7.16
N ALA A 7 2.47 3.24 -6.37
CA ALA A 7 2.63 3.37 -4.94
C ALA A 7 2.66 1.99 -4.24
N ALA A 8 1.77 1.08 -4.63
CA ALA A 8 1.73 -0.29 -4.10
C ALA A 8 2.99 -1.10 -4.47
N VAL A 9 3.48 -0.98 -5.71
CA VAL A 9 4.72 -1.66 -6.14
C VAL A 9 5.92 -1.11 -5.37
N LYS A 10 5.99 0.21 -5.17
CA LYS A 10 7.05 0.85 -4.37
C LYS A 10 6.98 0.39 -2.91
N ALA A 11 5.79 0.38 -2.32
CA ALA A 11 5.57 -0.08 -0.95
C ALA A 11 6.00 -1.54 -0.76
N LYS A 12 5.63 -2.44 -1.68
CA LYS A 12 6.08 -3.85 -1.66
C LYS A 12 7.61 -3.98 -1.67
N LYS A 13 8.28 -3.26 -2.57
CA LYS A 13 9.75 -3.29 -2.67
C LYS A 13 10.40 -2.80 -1.38
N VAL A 14 9.87 -1.72 -0.80
CA VAL A 14 10.34 -1.17 0.47
C VAL A 14 10.10 -2.16 1.62
N LEU A 15 8.94 -2.80 1.69
CA LEU A 15 8.61 -3.81 2.71
C LEU A 15 9.43 -5.10 2.60
N SER A 16 10.09 -5.33 1.46
CA SER A 16 11.04 -6.43 1.31
C SER A 16 12.36 -6.14 2.04
N GLY A 17 12.68 -4.87 2.31
CA GLY A 17 13.89 -4.44 3.04
C GLY A 17 13.61 -3.80 4.40
N LEU A 18 12.44 -3.20 4.62
CA LEU A 18 12.04 -2.50 5.84
C LEU A 18 10.83 -3.18 6.49
N SER A 19 10.70 -3.06 7.81
CA SER A 19 9.58 -3.62 8.58
C SER A 19 8.28 -2.82 8.47
N GLN A 20 8.35 -1.55 8.04
CA GLN A 20 7.21 -0.65 7.88
C GLN A 20 7.45 0.32 6.72
N THR A 21 6.38 0.71 6.04
CA THR A 21 6.39 1.76 5.02
C THR A 21 5.15 2.64 5.15
N GLN A 22 5.29 3.91 4.82
CA GLN A 22 4.18 4.85 4.78
C GLN A 22 3.83 5.15 3.32
N ILE A 23 2.57 4.91 2.96
CA ILE A 23 2.02 5.17 1.63
C ILE A 23 1.21 6.45 1.72
N THR A 24 1.79 7.53 1.21
CA THR A 24 1.11 8.84 1.12
C THR A 24 0.72 9.09 -0.32
N PHE A 25 -0.56 9.30 -0.55
CA PHE A 25 -1.13 9.61 -1.84
C PHE A 25 -1.88 10.94 -1.78
N PRO A 26 -1.22 12.05 -2.14
CA PRO A 26 -1.86 13.35 -2.11
C PRO A 26 -2.84 13.47 -3.29
N PHE A 27 -3.99 14.10 -3.06
CA PHE A 27 -5.03 14.36 -4.06
C PHE A 27 -5.58 13.08 -4.72
N MET A 28 -6.01 12.11 -3.91
CA MET A 28 -6.60 10.86 -4.39
C MET A 28 -7.95 11.09 -5.09
N SER A 29 -8.78 11.96 -4.52
CA SER A 29 -10.09 12.35 -5.08
C SER A 29 -10.53 13.67 -4.44
N SER A 30 -11.36 14.46 -5.13
CA SER A 30 -12.03 15.62 -4.52
C SER A 30 -13.39 15.18 -3.99
N CYS A 31 -13.58 15.21 -2.68
CA CYS A 31 -14.92 15.08 -2.08
C CYS A 31 -15.51 16.49 -1.87
N GLU A 32 -16.80 16.60 -1.55
CA GLU A 32 -17.45 17.91 -1.30
C GLU A 32 -16.75 18.73 -0.20
N ASN A 33 -15.95 18.09 0.66
CA ASN A 33 -15.19 18.70 1.74
C ASN A 33 -13.71 19.01 1.42
N GLY A 34 -13.27 18.88 0.15
CA GLY A 34 -11.92 19.25 -0.30
C GLY A 34 -11.06 18.08 -0.81
N PRO A 35 -9.76 18.34 -1.07
CA PRO A 35 -8.84 17.35 -1.61
C PRO A 35 -8.59 16.23 -0.60
N LEU A 36 -8.94 15.00 -0.97
CA LEU A 36 -8.70 13.83 -0.14
C LEU A 36 -7.25 13.36 -0.31
N HIS A 37 -6.53 13.31 0.80
CA HIS A 37 -5.21 12.69 0.89
C HIS A 37 -5.37 11.31 1.50
N LEU A 38 -4.78 10.30 0.87
CA LEU A 38 -4.73 8.96 1.45
C LEU A 38 -3.38 8.78 2.13
N GLU A 39 -3.40 8.64 3.45
CA GLU A 39 -2.22 8.31 4.25
C GLU A 39 -2.44 6.96 4.92
N VAL A 40 -1.66 5.96 4.52
CA VAL A 40 -1.76 4.61 5.05
C VAL A 40 -0.39 4.13 5.50
N ASN A 41 -0.29 3.75 6.77
CA ASN A 41 0.88 3.06 7.31
C ASN A 41 0.70 1.56 7.10
N LEU A 42 1.60 0.94 6.35
CA LEU A 42 1.59 -0.49 6.07
C LEU A 42 2.80 -1.15 6.72
N THR A 43 2.56 -2.14 7.56
CA THR A 43 3.61 -2.96 8.19
C THR A 43 3.85 -4.22 7.38
N ARG A 44 5.06 -4.79 7.51
CA ARG A 44 5.41 -6.06 6.86
C ARG A 44 4.49 -7.19 7.30
N SER A 45 4.18 -7.28 8.59
CA SER A 45 3.25 -8.29 9.12
C SER A 45 1.86 -8.19 8.47
N LYS A 46 1.31 -6.98 8.31
CA LYS A 46 0.03 -6.80 7.62
C LYS A 46 0.11 -7.14 6.13
N PHE A 47 1.23 -6.83 5.48
CA PHE A 47 1.45 -7.19 4.08
C PHE A 47 1.57 -8.71 3.87
N GLU A 48 2.25 -9.41 4.78
CA GLU A 48 2.35 -10.88 4.80
C GLU A 48 0.98 -11.51 5.03
N GLU A 49 0.17 -11.01 5.96
CA GLU A 49 -1.21 -11.46 6.18
C GLU A 49 -2.08 -11.33 4.91
N LEU A 50 -1.99 -10.18 4.21
CA LEU A 50 -2.74 -9.95 2.96
C LEU A 50 -2.25 -10.85 1.81
N SER A 51 -0.95 -11.18 1.81
CA SER A 51 -0.31 -12.00 0.77
C SER A 51 -0.33 -13.49 1.09
N ASP A 52 -0.68 -13.89 2.31
CA ASP A 52 -0.69 -15.29 2.78
C ASP A 52 -1.58 -16.16 1.89
N SER A 53 -2.74 -15.64 1.48
CA SER A 53 -3.67 -16.31 0.57
C SER A 53 -3.06 -16.61 -0.82
N LEU A 54 -2.12 -15.78 -1.29
CA LEU A 54 -1.41 -15.98 -2.55
C LEU A 54 -0.25 -16.96 -2.40
N ILE A 55 0.45 -16.92 -1.26
CA ILE A 55 1.55 -17.84 -0.93
C ILE A 55 1.01 -19.26 -0.80
N ARG A 56 -0.11 -19.44 -0.07
CA ARG A 56 -0.78 -20.74 0.10
C ARG A 56 -1.27 -21.37 -1.20
N LYS A 57 -1.61 -20.56 -2.21
CA LYS A 57 -2.00 -21.07 -3.53
C LYS A 57 -0.83 -21.59 -4.38
N THR A 58 0.41 -21.29 -3.97
CA THR A 58 1.62 -21.64 -4.72
C THR A 58 2.41 -22.77 -4.02
N MET A 59 1.97 -23.22 -2.85
CA MET A 59 2.53 -24.36 -2.12
C MET A 59 1.76 -25.65 -2.40
#